data_AF-A0A0Q7U0K4-F1
#
_entry.id   AF-A0A0Q7U0K4-F1
#
_cell.length_a   1.000
_cell.length_b   1.000
_cell.length_c   1.000
_cell.angle_alpha   90.00
_cell.angle_beta   90.00
_cell.angle_gamma   90.00
#
_symmetry.space_group_name_H-M   'P 1'
#
loop_
_entity.id
_entity.type
_entity.pdbx_description
1 polymer ?
#
loop_
_entity_poly.entity_id
_entity_poly.type
_entity_poly.pdbx_seq_one_letter_code
_entity_poly.pdbx_strand_id
1 'polypeptide(L)' 'MLYQEGSLINMRTPADLLARYDGSTALRNGSAMFCGTVGAIGGIRPASRFEMEIEDPVLGRRIGHAYDIVALPVVM' A
#
# COMPACT_ATOMS: atom_id res chain seq x y z
N MET A 1 4.62 9.84 13.90
CA MET A 1 3.37 9.19 14.37
C MET A 1 3.10 8.00 13.48
N LEU A 2 2.68 6.87 14.03
CA LEU A 2 2.31 5.70 13.23
C LEU A 2 0.95 5.94 12.55
N TYR A 3 0.91 5.80 11.23
CA TYR A 3 -0.28 6.09 10.41
C TYR A 3 -1.09 4.83 10.10
N GLN A 4 -0.41 3.74 9.72
CA GLN A 4 -0.99 2.44 9.41
C GLN A 4 -0.02 1.37 9.92
N GLU A 5 -0.55 0.29 10.49
CA GLU A 5 0.23 -0.87 10.88
C GLU A 5 -0.66 -2.11 10.88
N GLY A 6 -0.17 -3.20 10.30
CA GLY A 6 -0.86 -4.47 10.32
C GLY A 6 -0.27 -5.48 9.34
N SER A 7 -0.64 -6.74 9.52
CA SER A 7 -0.18 -7.83 8.67
C SER A 7 -0.89 -7.81 7.30
N LEU A 8 -0.12 -8.09 6.24
CA LEU A 8 -0.65 -8.23 4.87
C LEU A 8 -1.63 -9.40 4.74
N ILE A 9 -1.65 -10.34 5.70
CA ILE A 9 -2.63 -11.44 5.74
C ILE A 9 -4.08 -10.94 5.82
N ASN A 10 -4.27 -9.72 6.32
CA ASN A 10 -5.59 -9.10 6.42
C ASN A 10 -6.05 -8.49 5.09
N MET A 11 -5.22 -8.53 4.04
CA MET A 11 -5.55 -8.04 2.70
C MET A 11 -5.87 -9.21 1.77
N ARG A 12 -6.67 -8.94 0.73
CA ARG A 12 -6.90 -9.93 -0.33
C ARG A 12 -5.60 -10.17 -1.08
N THR A 13 -5.35 -11.43 -1.43
CA THR A 13 -4.15 -11.79 -2.18
C THR A 13 -4.27 -11.32 -3.63
N PRO A 14 -3.16 -11.06 -4.33
CA PRO A 14 -3.19 -10.74 -5.76
C PRO A 14 -3.93 -11.80 -6.59
N ALA A 15 -3.80 -13.08 -6.23
CA ALA A 15 -4.48 -14.18 -6.91
C ALA A 15 -6.01 -14.12 -6.75
N ASP A 16 -6.53 -13.86 -5.54
CA ASP A 16 -7.98 -13.68 -5.31
C ASP A 16 -8.50 -12.44 -6.06
N LEU A 17 -7.72 -11.37 -6.11
CA LEU A 17 -8.10 -10.14 -6.83
C LEU A 17 -8.15 -10.34 -8.34
N LEU A 18 -7.16 -11.01 -8.94
CA LEU A 18 -7.16 -11.32 -10.37
C LEU A 18 -8.34 -12.22 -10.76
N ALA A 19 -8.61 -13.26 -9.96
CA ALA A 19 -9.73 -14.15 -10.17
C ALA A 19 -11.08 -13.41 -10.18
N ARG A 20 -11.23 -12.38 -9.33
CA ARG A 20 -12.44 -11.54 -9.24
C ARG A 20 -12.52 -10.45 -10.30
N TYR A 21 -11.39 -9.97 -10.79
CA TYR A 21 -11.33 -8.89 -11.77
C TYR A 21 -11.73 -9.37 -13.17
N ASP A 22 -10.98 -10.34 -13.71
CA ASP A 22 -11.20 -10.86 -15.06
C ASP A 22 -10.98 -12.38 -15.17
N GLY A 23 -10.77 -13.08 -14.05
CA GLY A 23 -10.51 -14.51 -14.02
C GLY A 23 -9.10 -14.89 -14.46
N SER A 24 -8.21 -13.92 -14.71
CA SER A 24 -6.82 -14.20 -15.06
C SER A 24 -6.04 -14.78 -13.88
N THR A 25 -4.95 -15.47 -14.19
CA THR A 25 -4.01 -16.03 -13.20
C THR A 25 -2.71 -15.23 -13.10
N ALA A 26 -2.54 -14.23 -13.97
CA ALA A 26 -1.34 -13.40 -14.03
C ALA A 26 -1.65 -12.00 -14.55
N LEU A 27 -0.90 -11.02 -14.06
CA LEU A 27 -0.92 -9.67 -14.60
C LEU A 27 -0.27 -9.63 -15.98
N ARG A 28 -0.81 -8.79 -16.86
CA ARG A 28 -0.18 -8.45 -18.14
C ARG A 28 1.12 -7.67 -17.87
N ASN A 29 2.11 -7.86 -18.73
CA ASN A 29 3.35 -7.10 -18.66
C ASN A 29 3.08 -5.58 -18.67
N GLY A 30 3.80 -4.85 -17.81
CA GLY A 30 3.63 -3.40 -17.64
C GLY A 30 2.43 -2.99 -16.77
N SER A 31 1.71 -3.94 -16.18
CA SER A 31 0.59 -3.66 -15.27
C SER A 31 1.03 -3.72 -13.80
N ALA A 32 0.33 -2.95 -12.96
CA ALA A 32 0.44 -3.01 -11.51
C ALA A 32 -0.95 -3.23 -10.89
N MET A 33 -0.99 -3.96 -9.78
CA MET A 33 -2.22 -4.20 -9.01
C MET A 33 -2.05 -3.69 -7.59
N PHE A 34 -2.97 -2.83 -7.15
CA PHE A 34 -3.07 -2.39 -5.77
C PHE A 34 -4.00 -3.34 -5.00
N CYS A 35 -3.49 -3.98 -3.95
CA CYS A 35 -4.21 -5.02 -3.21
C CYS A 35 -5.01 -4.48 -2.00
N GLY A 36 -5.21 -3.17 -1.94
CA GLY A 36 -5.78 -2.48 -0.79
C GLY A 36 -4.71 -2.00 0.20
N THR A 37 -5.16 -1.59 1.38
CA THR A 37 -4.31 -1.05 2.44
C THR A 37 -4.89 -1.41 3.81
N VAL A 38 -4.07 -1.37 4.85
CA VAL A 38 -4.50 -1.51 6.24
C VAL A 38 -5.22 -0.23 6.69
N GLY A 39 -6.19 -0.33 7.59
CA GLY A 39 -6.92 0.85 8.08
C GLY A 39 -6.00 1.91 8.71
N ALA A 40 -6.24 3.18 8.37
CA ALA A 40 -5.52 4.30 8.97
C ALA A 40 -5.88 4.47 10.46
N ILE A 41 -4.85 4.61 11.29
CA ILE A 41 -4.98 4.83 12.72
C ILE A 41 -5.50 6.25 12.95
N GLY A 42 -6.77 6.35 13.34
CA GLY A 42 -7.42 7.63 13.61
C GLY A 42 -7.75 8.47 12.36
N GLY A 43 -7.82 7.84 11.19
CA GLY A 43 -8.26 8.46 9.94
C GLY A 43 -7.16 9.16 9.14
N ILE A 44 -7.55 9.64 7.94
CA ILE A 44 -6.64 10.27 6.98
C ILE A 44 -6.33 11.70 7.43
N ARG A 45 -5.05 12.07 7.42
CA ARG A 45 -4.57 13.39 7.86
C ARG A 45 -3.42 13.88 6.98
N PRO A 46 -3.31 15.20 6.73
CA PRO A 46 -2.17 15.75 6.00
C PRO A 46 -0.88 15.63 6.81
N ALA A 47 0.24 15.47 6.11
CA ALA A 47 1.58 15.47 6.67
C ALA A 47 2.56 16.10 5.67
N SER A 48 3.68 16.62 6.16
CA SER A 48 4.77 17.14 5.32
C SER A 48 5.67 16.03 4.78
N ARG A 49 5.57 14.82 5.34
CA ARG A 49 6.43 13.68 5.01
C ARG A 49 5.69 12.37 5.23
N PHE A 50 5.95 11.40 4.36
CA PHE A 50 5.45 10.04 4.48
C PHE A 50 6.60 9.05 4.47
N GLU A 51 6.55 8.07 5.37
CA GLU A 51 7.50 6.97 5.45
C GLU A 51 6.72 5.66 5.56
N MET A 52 7.18 4.62 4.86
CA MET A 52 6.55 3.30 4.85
C MET A 52 7.58 2.19 4.76
N GLU A 53 7.20 1.02 5.26
CA GLU A 53 7.95 -0.22 5.18
C GLU A 53 7.00 -1.41 4.95
N ILE A 54 7.53 -2.43 4.27
CA ILE A 54 7.05 -3.80 4.37
C ILE A 54 8.21 -4.68 4.83
N GLU A 55 7.97 -5.47 5.86
CA GLU A 55 8.91 -6.45 6.41
C GLU A 55 8.41 -7.87 6.13
N ASP A 56 9.34 -8.74 5.72
CA ASP A 56 9.19 -10.20 5.78
C ASP A 56 9.89 -10.71 7.05
N PRO A 57 9.14 -11.04 8.12
CA PRO A 57 9.73 -11.47 9.40
C PRO A 57 10.30 -12.89 9.35
N VAL A 58 9.98 -13.70 8.32
CA VAL A 58 10.51 -15.05 8.16
C VAL A 58 11.90 -15.00 7.54
N LEU A 59 12.06 -14.17 6.51
CA LEU A 59 13.34 -14.02 5.80
C LEU A 59 14.19 -12.85 6.33
N GLY A 60 13.66 -12.03 7.24
CA GLY A 60 14.34 -10.89 7.84
C GLY A 60 14.67 -9.78 6.83
N ARG A 61 13.81 -9.57 5.82
CA ARG A 61 14.04 -8.58 4.76
C ARG A 61 13.05 -7.44 4.86
N ARG A 62 13.52 -6.24 4.55
CA ARG A 62 12.74 -5.00 4.53
C ARG A 62 12.81 -4.36 3.16
N ILE A 63 11.69 -3.82 2.70
CA ILE A 63 11.66 -2.73 1.72
C ILE A 63 11.06 -1.50 2.37
N GLY A 64 11.73 -0.36 2.23
CA GLY A 64 11.30 0.90 2.82
C GLY A 64 11.34 2.02 1.80
N HIS A 65 10.46 3.00 1.98
CA HIS A 65 10.45 4.20 1.16
C HIS A 65 10.00 5.41 1.99
N ALA A 66 10.48 6.59 1.61
CA ALA A 66 10.08 7.84 2.21
C ALA A 66 10.17 8.98 1.21
N TYR A 67 9.27 9.96 1.34
CA TYR A 67 9.27 11.17 0.53
C TYR A 67 8.65 12.35 1.29
N ASP A 68 9.10 13.55 0.95
CA ASP A 68 8.50 14.79 1.43
C ASP A 68 7.33 15.18 0.50
N ILE A 69 6.27 15.70 1.10
CA ILE A 69 5.02 16.04 0.40
C ILE A 69 5.03 17.51 0.04
N VAL A 70 4.88 17.79 -1.27
CA VAL A 70 4.62 19.13 -1.77
C VAL A 70 3.11 19.31 -1.91
N ALA A 71 2.51 20.12 -1.03
CA ALA A 71 1.10 20.44 -1.10
C ALA A 71 0.81 21.32 -2.33
N LEU A 72 -0.12 20.87 -3.19
CA LEU A 72 -0.55 21.64 -4.35
C LEU A 72 -1.53 22.75 -3.93
N PRO A 73 -1.51 23.92 -4.57
CA PRO A 73 -2.45 24.99 -4.28
C PRO A 73 -3.88 24.56 -4.64
N VAL A 74 -4.84 24.94 -3.79
CA VAL A 74 -6.27 24.79 -4.11
C VAL A 74 -6.66 25.94 -5.03
N VAL A 75 -7.08 25.61 -6.25
CA VAL A 75 -7.69 26.57 -7.18
C VAL A 75 -9.19 26.47 -6.99
N MET A 76 -9.83 27.55 -6.55
CA MET A 76 -11.30 27.69 -6.54
C MET A 76 -11.78 28.39 -7.80
#